data_AF-A0A7X3FJC9-F1
#
_entry.id   AF-A0A7X3FJC9-F1
#
_cell.length_a   1.000
_cell.length_b   1.000
_cell.length_c   1.000
_cell.angle_alpha   90.00
_cell.angle_beta   90.00
_cell.angle_gamma   90.00
#
_symmetry.space_group_name_H-M   'P 1'
#
loop_
_entity.id
_entity.type
_entity.pdbx_description
1 polymer ?
#
loop_
_entity_poly.entity_id
_entity_poly.type
_entity_poly.pdbx_seq_one_letter_code
_entity_poly.pdbx_strand_id
1 'polypeptide(L)'
;MMNLALPNHTLLHKLVAACGMLLMIAVLMLLFPNTSSAHGYLDVPASRALLCKTKVNTDCGGAAYEPQSAEAGKGFPNGGPGDGSIASAGNTFPKLDEQTSTRWSKVPMTAGPQAFKWQLNAAHATTTFKYFITKPGWNPNAPLTRASFDLTPFCQEDFNGASPTNYHTTNCNVPERTGYHVILAIWEVSGAPTAYVNVTDVDFGGGSTLPAPTNLASAAVTDTSVSLNWSAVAGASSYQVFRNNVAVGTTSSTSFTSTGLSSGTTYSFTVAAIDSSGKASAASSVLAVKTTGSGGAGTYAAWSASTVYVGGNKVSYNGVNYEAKWWTLGEAPTGTNVWKVIP
;
A
#
# COMPACT_ATOMS: atom_id res chain seq x y z
N MET A 1 -19.74 85.20 43.30
CA MET A 1 -18.62 84.65 42.51
C MET A 1 -18.87 83.17 42.32
N MET A 2 -19.25 82.74 41.11
CA MET A 2 -19.58 81.34 40.82
C MET A 2 -18.45 80.77 39.96
N ASN A 3 -17.56 79.98 40.57
CA ASN A 3 -16.48 79.31 39.87
C ASN A 3 -17.07 78.10 39.12
N LEU A 4 -17.12 78.17 37.79
CA LEU A 4 -17.30 76.99 36.96
C LEU A 4 -15.99 76.21 36.95
N ALA A 5 -15.98 75.05 37.59
CA ALA A 5 -14.89 74.07 37.47
C ALA A 5 -14.95 73.43 36.07
N LEU A 6 -13.85 73.51 35.33
CA LEU A 6 -13.70 72.83 34.03
C LEU A 6 -13.74 71.30 34.22
N PRO A 7 -14.43 70.55 33.34
CA PRO A 7 -14.56 69.11 33.46
C PRO A 7 -13.20 68.41 33.34
N ASN A 8 -13.04 67.36 34.14
CA ASN A 8 -11.78 66.65 34.31
C ASN A 8 -11.30 66.03 32.99
N HIS A 9 -10.41 66.74 32.28
CA HIS A 9 -9.89 66.37 30.96
C HIS A 9 -9.29 64.96 30.90
N THR A 10 -8.82 64.43 32.04
CA THR A 10 -8.26 63.08 32.13
C THR A 10 -9.29 61.98 31.84
N LEU A 11 -10.55 62.17 32.22
CA LEU A 11 -11.62 61.19 31.98
C LEU A 11 -12.01 61.16 30.50
N LEU A 12 -12.11 62.34 29.87
CA LEU A 12 -12.44 62.49 28.46
C LEU A 12 -11.34 61.88 27.57
N HIS A 13 -10.06 62.11 27.88
CA HIS A 13 -8.95 61.49 27.14
C HIS A 13 -8.94 59.97 27.26
N LYS A 14 -9.25 59.42 28.45
CA LYS A 14 -9.37 57.96 28.64
C LYS A 14 -10.52 57.37 27.84
N LEU A 15 -11.66 58.06 27.78
CA LEU A 15 -12.83 57.66 26.99
C LEU A 15 -12.55 57.69 25.48
N VAL A 16 -11.91 58.74 24.99
CA VAL A 16 -11.53 58.86 23.57
C VAL A 16 -10.51 57.79 23.18
N ALA A 17 -9.51 57.53 24.04
CA ALA A 17 -8.53 56.47 23.81
C ALA A 17 -9.17 55.06 23.81
N ALA A 18 -10.08 54.79 24.76
CA ALA A 18 -10.80 53.52 24.82
C ALA A 18 -11.70 53.31 23.61
N CYS A 19 -12.45 54.34 23.19
CA CYS A 19 -13.30 54.28 21.99
C CYS A 19 -12.46 54.14 20.71
N GLY A 20 -11.33 54.83 20.61
CA GLY A 20 -10.40 54.69 19.48
C GLY A 20 -9.81 53.29 19.38
N MET A 21 -9.45 52.67 20.51
CA MET A 21 -8.94 51.30 20.57
C MET A 21 -10.03 50.28 20.20
N LEU A 22 -11.25 50.44 20.69
CA LEU A 22 -12.41 49.61 20.31
C LEU A 22 -12.75 49.72 18.83
N LEU A 23 -12.70 50.94 18.26
CA LEU A 23 -12.92 51.16 16.83
C LEU A 23 -11.81 50.51 15.99
N MET A 24 -10.56 50.61 16.44
CA MET A 24 -9.43 49.97 15.76
C MET A 24 -9.55 48.44 15.77
N ILE A 25 -9.96 47.85 16.90
CA ILE A 25 -10.23 46.40 17.02
C ILE A 25 -11.39 45.99 16.10
N ALA A 26 -12.47 46.77 16.04
CA ALA A 26 -13.60 46.48 15.14
C ALA A 26 -13.21 46.57 13.66
N VAL A 27 -12.38 47.55 13.27
CA VAL A 27 -11.83 47.66 11.91
C VAL A 27 -10.88 46.50 11.61
N LEU A 28 -10.04 46.09 12.57
CA LEU A 28 -9.18 44.91 12.45
C LEU A 28 -9.99 43.62 12.23
N MET A 29 -11.14 43.44 12.89
CA MET A 29 -12.04 42.30 12.66
C MET A 29 -12.68 42.30 11.26
N LEU A 30 -12.76 43.44 10.58
CA LEU A 30 -13.23 43.54 9.18
C LEU A 30 -12.12 43.32 8.16
N LEU A 31 -10.84 43.41 8.58
CA LEU A 31 -9.67 43.24 7.72
C LEU A 31 -9.19 41.78 7.59
N PHE A 32 -9.67 40.89 8.46
CA PHE A 32 -9.46 39.44 8.34
C PHE A 32 -10.73 38.80 7.80
N PRO A 33 -10.73 38.21 6.58
CA PRO A 33 -11.88 37.41 6.16
C PRO A 33 -12.10 36.29 7.17
N ASN A 34 -13.37 36.02 7.50
CA ASN A 34 -13.74 34.83 8.28
C ASN A 34 -13.22 33.59 7.51
N THR A 35 -12.11 32.99 7.95
CA THR A 35 -11.71 31.67 7.49
C THR A 35 -12.73 30.68 8.05
N SER A 36 -13.77 30.38 7.28
CA SER A 36 -14.74 29.37 7.68
C SER A 36 -14.05 28.01 7.58
N SER A 37 -13.62 27.47 8.72
CA SER A 37 -12.94 26.19 8.76
C SER A 37 -13.96 25.06 8.56
N ALA A 38 -13.92 24.47 7.37
CA ALA A 38 -14.63 23.24 7.06
C ALA A 38 -13.82 22.04 7.54
N HIS A 39 -14.49 20.94 7.85
CA HIS A 39 -13.80 19.74 8.32
C HIS A 39 -14.65 18.55 7.94
N GLY A 40 -14.04 17.58 7.26
CA GLY A 40 -14.71 16.35 6.88
C GLY A 40 -13.77 15.29 6.35
N TYR A 41 -14.24 14.05 6.39
CA TYR A 41 -13.51 12.88 5.90
C TYR A 41 -14.45 11.92 5.19
N LEU A 42 -13.90 11.14 4.26
CA LEU A 42 -14.62 10.06 3.61
C LEU A 42 -14.72 8.86 4.58
N ASP A 43 -15.95 8.48 4.88
CA ASP A 43 -16.33 7.43 5.84
C ASP A 43 -16.66 6.12 5.14
N VAL A 44 -17.33 6.19 3.99
CA VAL A 44 -17.62 5.03 3.16
C VAL A 44 -17.16 5.29 1.72
N PRO A 45 -16.34 4.40 1.13
CA PRO A 45 -15.45 3.49 1.86
C PRO A 45 -14.50 4.28 2.77
N ALA A 46 -14.04 3.67 3.87
CA ALA A 46 -13.20 4.36 4.85
C ALA A 46 -11.93 4.94 4.19
N SER A 47 -11.65 6.21 4.45
CA SER A 47 -10.43 6.85 3.93
C SER A 47 -9.17 6.33 4.62
N ARG A 48 -8.02 6.49 3.95
CA ARG A 48 -6.69 6.19 4.49
C ARG A 48 -6.47 6.88 5.84
N ALA A 49 -6.86 8.15 5.94
CA ALA A 49 -6.78 8.95 7.16
C ALA A 49 -7.74 8.44 8.25
N LEU A 50 -8.98 8.09 7.90
CA LEU A 50 -9.92 7.49 8.87
C LEU A 50 -9.38 6.16 9.41
N LEU A 51 -8.81 5.32 8.55
CA LEU A 51 -8.18 4.06 8.95
C LEU A 51 -6.95 4.27 9.84
N CYS A 52 -6.28 5.43 9.77
CA CYS A 52 -5.27 5.82 10.75
C CYS A 52 -5.88 6.11 12.12
N LYS A 53 -7.00 6.86 12.17
CA LYS A 53 -7.71 7.15 13.41
C LYS A 53 -8.24 5.89 14.10
N THR A 54 -8.71 4.91 13.32
CA THR A 54 -9.17 3.62 13.86
C THR A 54 -8.04 2.62 14.12
N LYS A 55 -6.77 3.01 13.92
CA LYS A 55 -5.56 2.20 14.14
C LYS A 55 -5.45 0.97 13.25
N VAL A 56 -6.18 0.93 12.14
CA VAL A 56 -6.03 -0.09 11.08
C VAL A 56 -4.76 0.19 10.27
N ASN A 57 -4.53 1.46 9.93
CA ASN A 57 -3.26 1.92 9.39
C ASN A 57 -2.37 2.43 10.54
N THR A 58 -1.07 2.16 10.44
CA THR A 58 -0.06 2.56 11.42
C THR A 58 0.90 3.60 10.84
N ASP A 59 1.65 4.26 11.73
CA ASP A 59 2.63 5.32 11.41
C ASP A 59 2.05 6.45 10.52
N CYS A 60 0.95 7.05 10.98
CA CYS A 60 0.21 8.06 10.21
C CYS A 60 0.42 9.52 10.64
N GLY A 61 1.19 9.76 11.70
CA GLY A 61 1.36 11.11 12.26
C GLY A 61 0.02 11.78 12.63
N GLY A 62 -0.14 13.06 12.29
CA GLY A 62 -1.30 13.89 12.62
C GLY A 62 -2.65 13.33 12.13
N ALA A 63 -2.65 12.63 10.99
CA ALA A 63 -3.88 12.06 10.42
C ALA A 63 -4.59 11.05 11.35
N ALA A 64 -3.87 10.44 12.29
CA ALA A 64 -4.46 9.54 13.28
C ALA A 64 -5.34 10.27 14.32
N TYR A 65 -5.17 11.58 14.49
CA TYR A 65 -5.91 12.36 15.48
C TYR A 65 -7.04 13.16 14.84
N GLU A 66 -6.84 13.63 13.61
CA GLU A 66 -7.72 14.58 12.96
C GLU A 66 -7.92 14.30 11.45
N PRO A 67 -8.47 13.13 11.07
CA PRO A 67 -8.66 12.78 9.66
C PRO A 67 -9.56 13.76 8.90
N GLN A 68 -10.38 14.55 9.61
CA GLN A 68 -11.24 15.59 9.05
C GLN A 68 -10.50 16.83 8.53
N SER A 69 -9.21 17.00 8.83
CA SER A 69 -8.47 18.24 8.56
C SER A 69 -7.55 18.16 7.34
N ALA A 70 -7.78 17.20 6.42
CA ALA A 70 -6.98 17.04 5.20
C ALA A 70 -7.30 18.13 4.16
N GLU A 71 -6.91 19.36 4.47
CA GLU A 71 -7.24 20.58 3.73
C GLU A 71 -6.15 20.91 2.70
N ALA A 72 -6.55 21.31 1.48
CA ALA A 72 -5.69 21.78 0.41
C ALA A 72 -6.34 22.94 -0.37
N GLY A 73 -5.58 23.55 -1.29
CA GLY A 73 -6.17 24.39 -2.34
C GLY A 73 -7.15 23.60 -3.22
N LYS A 74 -8.18 24.27 -3.76
CA LYS A 74 -9.16 23.68 -4.68
C LYS A 74 -8.68 23.62 -6.13
N GLY A 75 -9.49 23.03 -7.01
CA GLY A 75 -9.30 23.08 -8.46
C GLY A 75 -8.50 21.91 -9.04
N PHE A 76 -8.31 20.83 -8.30
CA PHE A 76 -7.73 19.61 -8.84
C PHE A 76 -8.52 19.13 -10.08
N PRO A 77 -7.87 18.72 -11.20
CA PRO A 77 -6.43 18.48 -11.34
C PRO A 77 -5.59 19.66 -11.81
N ASN A 78 -6.19 20.75 -12.31
CA ASN A 78 -5.44 21.91 -12.84
C ASN A 78 -4.85 22.80 -11.74
N GLY A 79 -5.39 22.71 -10.53
CA GLY A 79 -4.86 23.28 -9.29
C GLY A 79 -4.80 22.21 -8.20
N GLY A 80 -5.08 22.62 -6.97
CA GLY A 80 -5.04 21.76 -5.78
C GLY A 80 -3.66 21.23 -5.40
N PRO A 81 -3.58 20.14 -4.61
CA PRO A 81 -2.30 19.64 -4.11
C PRO A 81 -1.37 19.18 -5.23
N GLY A 82 -0.07 19.38 -5.03
CA GLY A 82 0.99 19.00 -5.97
C GLY A 82 1.17 17.48 -6.09
N ASP A 83 1.79 17.05 -7.18
CA ASP A 83 2.19 15.64 -7.36
C ASP A 83 3.13 15.20 -6.23
N GLY A 84 2.92 13.98 -5.73
CA GLY A 84 3.64 13.46 -4.56
C GLY A 84 3.09 13.96 -3.20
N SER A 85 2.17 14.94 -3.20
CA SER A 85 1.52 15.46 -1.99
C SER A 85 0.00 15.44 -2.09
N ILE A 86 -0.56 14.57 -2.94
CA ILE A 86 -2.02 14.48 -3.15
C ILE A 86 -2.70 13.89 -1.91
N ALA A 87 -2.17 12.80 -1.35
CA ALA A 87 -2.80 12.09 -0.23
C ALA A 87 -2.69 12.87 1.09
N SER A 88 -1.63 13.66 1.26
CA SER A 88 -1.43 14.56 2.39
C SER A 88 -2.19 15.88 2.28
N ALA A 89 -2.95 16.11 1.21
CA ALA A 89 -3.60 17.39 0.94
C ALA A 89 -2.60 18.56 0.87
N GLY A 90 -1.42 18.36 0.27
CA GLY A 90 -0.41 19.41 0.15
C GLY A 90 0.46 19.56 1.40
N ASN A 91 0.90 18.44 1.97
CA ASN A 91 1.70 18.33 3.21
C ASN A 91 0.96 18.65 4.52
N THR A 92 -0.38 18.72 4.52
CA THR A 92 -1.16 18.77 5.76
C THR A 92 -0.94 17.51 6.60
N PHE A 93 -0.89 16.34 5.95
CA PHE A 93 -0.52 15.06 6.58
C PHE A 93 0.56 14.30 5.79
N PRO A 94 1.85 14.68 5.88
CA PRO A 94 2.91 14.17 4.98
C PRO A 94 3.08 12.64 5.00
N LYS A 95 2.81 12.00 6.14
CA LYS A 95 2.86 10.53 6.27
C LYS A 95 1.89 9.80 5.33
N LEU A 96 0.81 10.45 4.90
CA LEU A 96 -0.16 9.85 3.98
C LEU A 96 0.38 9.74 2.54
N ASP A 97 1.46 10.43 2.19
CA ASP A 97 2.06 10.36 0.85
C ASP A 97 2.97 9.15 0.64
N GLU A 98 3.35 8.44 1.71
CA GLU A 98 4.08 7.18 1.58
C GLU A 98 3.26 6.20 0.72
N GLN A 99 3.90 5.58 -0.29
CA GLN A 99 3.18 4.75 -1.25
C GLN A 99 4.01 3.52 -1.64
N THR A 100 3.57 2.37 -1.12
CA THR A 100 3.97 1.04 -1.59
C THR A 100 2.74 0.16 -1.71
N SER A 101 2.84 -0.92 -2.49
CA SER A 101 1.78 -1.92 -2.65
C SER A 101 1.26 -2.51 -1.33
N THR A 102 2.07 -2.48 -0.27
CA THR A 102 1.76 -3.06 1.04
C THR A 102 1.60 -2.02 2.16
N ARG A 103 1.86 -0.73 1.91
CA ARG A 103 1.88 0.30 2.96
C ARG A 103 0.53 0.51 3.65
N TRP A 104 -0.55 0.40 2.90
CA TRP A 104 -1.90 0.73 3.35
C TRP A 104 -2.83 -0.48 3.30
N SER A 105 -3.67 -0.59 4.33
CA SER A 105 -4.80 -1.51 4.38
C SER A 105 -5.82 -1.16 3.30
N LYS A 106 -6.39 -2.18 2.65
CA LYS A 106 -7.29 -2.00 1.50
C LYS A 106 -8.71 -2.37 1.88
N VAL A 107 -9.66 -1.53 1.52
CA VAL A 107 -11.10 -1.77 1.65
C VAL A 107 -11.56 -2.59 0.44
N PRO A 108 -12.30 -3.70 0.61
CA PRO A 108 -12.88 -4.42 -0.51
C PRO A 108 -13.79 -3.51 -1.36
N MET A 109 -13.70 -3.65 -2.67
CA MET A 109 -14.45 -2.83 -3.63
C MET A 109 -14.93 -3.68 -4.81
N THR A 110 -16.00 -3.24 -5.45
CA THR A 110 -16.46 -3.80 -6.73
C THR A 110 -16.81 -2.66 -7.68
N ALA A 111 -16.71 -2.92 -8.97
CA ALA A 111 -17.21 -2.00 -9.99
C ALA A 111 -18.74 -1.90 -9.91
N GLY A 112 -19.30 -0.88 -10.56
CA GLY A 112 -20.73 -0.63 -10.55
C GLY A 112 -21.16 0.36 -9.45
N PRO A 113 -22.47 0.41 -9.13
CA PRO A 113 -23.01 1.35 -8.14
C PRO A 113 -22.43 1.15 -6.74
N GLN A 114 -21.79 2.19 -6.21
CA GLN A 114 -21.23 2.25 -4.85
C GLN A 114 -21.56 3.59 -4.19
N ALA A 115 -21.76 3.55 -2.87
CA ALA A 115 -22.02 4.75 -2.09
C ALA A 115 -20.72 5.35 -1.56
N PHE A 116 -20.56 6.66 -1.74
CA PHE A 116 -19.48 7.46 -1.16
C PHE A 116 -20.04 8.39 -0.10
N LYS A 117 -19.79 8.08 1.16
CA LYS A 117 -20.33 8.83 2.30
C LYS A 117 -19.25 9.67 2.96
N TRP A 118 -19.51 10.97 3.08
CA TRP A 118 -18.72 11.91 3.84
C TRP A 118 -19.34 12.17 5.22
N GLN A 119 -18.45 12.33 6.21
CA GLN A 119 -18.75 12.86 7.54
C GLN A 119 -18.26 14.29 7.57
N LEU A 120 -19.16 15.25 7.80
CA LEU A 120 -18.89 16.67 7.76
C LEU A 120 -19.07 17.23 9.18
N ASN A 121 -17.96 17.37 9.91
CA ASN A 121 -17.96 17.89 11.29
C ASN A 121 -18.47 19.34 11.35
N ALA A 122 -18.28 20.09 10.26
CA ALA A 122 -18.94 21.36 10.02
C ALA A 122 -19.47 21.34 8.58
N ALA A 123 -20.78 21.49 8.40
CA ALA A 123 -21.37 21.64 7.07
C ALA A 123 -21.07 23.04 6.52
N HIS A 124 -20.60 23.10 5.27
CA HIS A 124 -20.27 24.36 4.58
C HIS A 124 -20.88 24.42 3.20
N ALA A 125 -21.11 25.64 2.71
CA ALA A 125 -21.54 25.87 1.34
C ALA A 125 -20.57 25.14 0.39
N THR A 126 -21.10 24.30 -0.51
CA THR A 126 -20.29 23.36 -1.28
C THR A 126 -20.36 23.68 -2.77
N THR A 127 -19.20 23.61 -3.44
CA THR A 127 -19.11 23.71 -4.89
C THR A 127 -19.35 22.34 -5.50
N THR A 128 -18.50 21.36 -5.18
CA THR A 128 -18.60 20.00 -5.73
C THR A 128 -18.11 18.92 -4.76
N PHE A 129 -18.61 17.70 -4.96
CA PHE A 129 -17.91 16.48 -4.60
C PHE A 129 -17.41 15.79 -5.88
N LYS A 130 -16.14 15.40 -5.93
CA LYS A 130 -15.52 14.75 -7.10
C LYS A 130 -14.78 13.48 -6.69
N TYR A 131 -14.87 12.46 -7.54
CA TYR A 131 -14.21 11.17 -7.32
C TYR A 131 -13.40 10.76 -8.54
N PHE A 132 -12.12 10.50 -8.31
CA PHE A 132 -11.16 10.03 -9.31
C PHE A 132 -10.65 8.65 -8.89
N ILE A 133 -10.14 7.87 -9.84
CA ILE A 133 -9.59 6.54 -9.56
C ILE A 133 -8.29 6.35 -10.33
N THR A 134 -7.36 5.59 -9.76
CA THR A 134 -6.11 5.30 -10.46
C THR A 134 -6.35 4.56 -11.79
N LYS A 135 -5.49 4.81 -12.77
CA LYS A 135 -5.52 4.14 -14.08
C LYS A 135 -5.26 2.64 -13.93
N PRO A 136 -5.76 1.78 -14.85
CA PRO A 136 -5.22 0.44 -14.99
C PRO A 136 -3.70 0.49 -15.17
N GLY A 137 -2.96 -0.39 -14.48
CA GLY A 137 -1.50 -0.43 -14.55
C GLY A 137 -0.75 0.71 -13.85
N TRP A 138 -1.43 1.51 -12.99
CA TRP A 138 -0.74 2.48 -12.15
C TRP A 138 0.35 1.81 -11.28
N ASN A 139 1.42 2.54 -10.96
CA ASN A 139 2.51 2.00 -10.14
C ASN A 139 2.18 2.18 -8.63
N PRO A 140 1.86 1.11 -7.88
CA PRO A 140 1.51 1.22 -6.46
C PRO A 140 2.73 1.46 -5.55
N ASN A 141 3.95 1.41 -6.09
CA ASN A 141 5.21 1.62 -5.38
C ASN A 141 5.87 2.98 -5.70
N ALA A 142 5.10 3.92 -6.24
CA ALA A 142 5.54 5.30 -6.48
C ALA A 142 4.55 6.29 -5.87
N PRO A 143 4.98 7.50 -5.45
CA PRO A 143 4.09 8.52 -4.94
C PRO A 143 2.91 8.82 -5.88
N LEU A 144 1.75 9.15 -5.30
CA LEU A 144 0.56 9.49 -6.07
C LEU A 144 0.76 10.82 -6.82
N THR A 145 0.56 10.79 -8.12
CA THR A 145 0.67 11.94 -9.02
C THR A 145 -0.57 12.03 -9.90
N ARG A 146 -0.76 13.14 -10.60
CA ARG A 146 -1.80 13.26 -11.65
C ARG A 146 -1.68 12.14 -12.69
N ALA A 147 -0.46 11.69 -13.01
CA ALA A 147 -0.25 10.59 -13.95
C ALA A 147 -0.81 9.24 -13.44
N SER A 148 -0.93 9.08 -12.12
CA SER A 148 -1.49 7.89 -11.48
C SER A 148 -3.01 7.75 -11.69
N PHE A 149 -3.73 8.86 -11.92
CA PHE A 149 -5.19 8.92 -11.95
C PHE A 149 -5.79 9.12 -13.35
N ASP A 150 -6.97 8.56 -13.59
CA ASP A 150 -7.87 9.08 -14.62
C ASP A 150 -8.31 10.48 -14.18
N LEU A 151 -7.90 11.52 -14.93
CA LEU A 151 -8.12 12.92 -14.55
C LEU A 151 -9.52 13.44 -14.89
N THR A 152 -10.34 12.64 -15.56
CA THR A 152 -11.78 12.86 -15.62
C THR A 152 -12.40 12.15 -14.42
N PRO A 153 -13.11 12.87 -13.52
CA PRO A 153 -13.74 12.21 -12.38
C PRO A 153 -14.76 11.21 -12.90
N PHE A 154 -14.75 9.98 -12.37
CA PHE A 154 -15.76 8.99 -12.74
C PHE A 154 -17.13 9.32 -12.14
N CYS A 155 -17.16 10.22 -11.17
CA CYS A 155 -18.36 10.71 -10.51
C CYS A 155 -18.13 12.13 -9.99
N GLN A 156 -19.09 13.02 -10.23
CA GLN A 156 -19.09 14.38 -9.71
C GLN A 156 -20.53 14.79 -9.39
N GLU A 157 -20.70 15.51 -8.28
CA GLU A 157 -21.98 16.08 -7.86
C GLU A 157 -21.78 17.58 -7.55
N ASP A 158 -22.51 18.43 -8.26
CA ASP A 158 -22.45 19.88 -8.12
C ASP A 158 -23.51 20.36 -7.13
N PHE A 159 -23.09 21.17 -6.16
CA PHE A 159 -23.96 21.69 -5.09
C PHE A 159 -24.38 23.14 -5.32
N ASN A 160 -23.78 23.85 -6.29
CA ASN A 160 -24.11 25.24 -6.63
C ASN A 160 -24.14 26.19 -5.41
N GLY A 161 -23.28 25.95 -4.41
CA GLY A 161 -23.21 26.74 -3.18
C GLY A 161 -24.18 26.33 -2.08
N ALA A 162 -25.02 25.32 -2.28
CA ALA A 162 -25.83 24.74 -1.22
C ALA A 162 -24.94 24.07 -0.16
N SER A 163 -25.40 24.08 1.09
CA SER A 163 -24.74 23.37 2.19
C SER A 163 -25.37 21.98 2.35
N PRO A 164 -24.57 20.89 2.35
CA PRO A 164 -25.04 19.57 2.73
C PRO A 164 -25.39 19.52 4.23
N THR A 165 -25.93 18.39 4.69
CA THR A 165 -26.06 18.13 6.13
C THR A 165 -24.70 17.73 6.74
N ASN A 166 -24.64 17.38 8.02
CA ASN A 166 -23.42 16.86 8.67
C ASN A 166 -22.90 15.54 8.07
N TYR A 167 -23.64 14.98 7.12
CA TYR A 167 -23.25 13.86 6.30
C TYR A 167 -23.67 14.15 4.86
N HIS A 168 -22.91 13.62 3.91
CA HIS A 168 -23.31 13.63 2.51
C HIS A 168 -23.05 12.27 1.89
N THR A 169 -23.90 11.81 0.97
CA THR A 169 -23.71 10.56 0.25
C THR A 169 -23.90 10.80 -1.23
N THR A 170 -22.88 10.48 -2.02
CA THR A 170 -22.97 10.44 -3.48
C THR A 170 -22.99 8.97 -3.91
N ASN A 171 -23.96 8.57 -4.72
CA ASN A 171 -23.97 7.26 -5.36
C ASN A 171 -23.26 7.35 -6.70
N CYS A 172 -22.18 6.61 -6.85
CA CYS A 172 -21.31 6.67 -8.01
C CYS A 172 -21.23 5.30 -8.69
N ASN A 173 -21.14 5.30 -10.03
CA ASN A 173 -20.86 4.09 -10.78
C ASN A 173 -19.34 3.93 -10.90
N VAL A 174 -18.75 3.10 -10.06
CA VAL A 174 -17.29 2.88 -10.00
C VAL A 174 -16.84 2.12 -11.25
N PRO A 175 -15.82 2.60 -12.00
CA PRO A 175 -15.32 1.92 -13.19
C PRO A 175 -14.77 0.52 -12.89
N GLU A 176 -14.81 -0.35 -13.91
CA GLU A 176 -14.16 -1.66 -13.86
C GLU A 176 -12.66 -1.54 -13.56
N ARG A 177 -12.20 -2.32 -12.57
CA ARG A 177 -10.83 -2.39 -12.06
C ARG A 177 -10.55 -3.77 -11.49
N THR A 178 -9.27 -4.08 -11.29
CA THR A 178 -8.83 -5.31 -10.63
C THR A 178 -7.66 -5.04 -9.72
N GLY A 179 -7.62 -5.68 -8.56
CA GLY A 179 -6.55 -5.56 -7.58
C GLY A 179 -6.56 -4.23 -6.87
N TYR A 180 -5.37 -3.83 -6.41
CA TYR A 180 -5.18 -2.60 -5.63
C TYR A 180 -5.31 -1.35 -6.50
N HIS A 181 -6.21 -0.46 -6.10
CA HIS A 181 -6.39 0.88 -6.65
C HIS A 181 -6.54 1.91 -5.52
N VAL A 182 -6.39 3.18 -5.88
CA VAL A 182 -6.67 4.31 -4.99
C VAL A 182 -7.79 5.13 -5.60
N ILE A 183 -8.82 5.42 -4.80
CA ILE A 183 -9.85 6.39 -5.13
C ILE A 183 -9.53 7.69 -4.40
N LEU A 184 -9.54 8.80 -5.14
CA LEU A 184 -9.34 10.15 -4.64
C LEU A 184 -10.71 10.84 -4.59
N ALA A 185 -11.16 11.19 -3.39
CA ALA A 185 -12.40 11.90 -3.11
C ALA A 185 -12.07 13.34 -2.69
N ILE A 186 -12.67 14.31 -3.36
CA ILE A 186 -12.44 15.74 -3.13
C ILE A 186 -13.76 16.44 -2.86
N TRP A 187 -13.82 17.17 -1.75
CA TRP A 187 -14.91 18.10 -1.42
C TRP A 187 -14.43 19.53 -1.60
N GLU A 188 -14.99 20.28 -2.55
CA GLU A 188 -14.64 21.68 -2.79
C GLU A 188 -15.64 22.62 -2.10
N VAL A 189 -15.14 23.50 -1.22
CA VAL A 189 -15.97 24.48 -0.50
C VAL A 189 -16.28 25.67 -1.40
N SER A 190 -17.52 26.13 -1.37
CA SER A 190 -17.98 27.33 -2.10
C SER A 190 -17.59 28.60 -1.36
N GLY A 191 -17.26 29.65 -2.12
CA GLY A 191 -16.81 30.93 -1.56
C GLY A 191 -15.41 30.94 -0.95
N ALA A 192 -14.75 29.78 -0.82
CA ALA A 192 -13.39 29.63 -0.30
C ALA A 192 -12.44 29.06 -1.38
N PRO A 193 -11.11 29.27 -1.27
CA PRO A 193 -10.12 28.62 -2.13
C PRO A 193 -9.80 27.16 -1.70
N THR A 194 -10.56 26.62 -0.74
CA THR A 194 -10.26 25.38 -0.02
C THR A 194 -10.98 24.16 -0.59
N ALA A 195 -10.32 23.01 -0.53
CA ALA A 195 -10.90 21.68 -0.72
C ALA A 195 -10.40 20.69 0.35
N TYR A 196 -11.20 19.67 0.66
CA TYR A 196 -10.82 18.55 1.53
C TYR A 196 -10.53 17.33 0.68
N VAL A 197 -9.34 16.76 0.88
CA VAL A 197 -8.79 15.70 0.04
C VAL A 197 -8.68 14.42 0.85
N ASN A 198 -9.39 13.38 0.43
CA ASN A 198 -9.34 12.06 1.05
C ASN A 198 -8.97 11.04 -0.03
N VAL A 199 -8.01 10.17 0.28
CA VAL A 199 -7.76 8.96 -0.51
C VAL A 199 -8.29 7.75 0.23
N THR A 200 -8.79 6.76 -0.50
CA THR A 200 -9.16 5.45 0.03
C THR A 200 -8.47 4.37 -0.78
N ASP A 201 -7.81 3.46 -0.07
CA ASP A 201 -7.10 2.32 -0.63
C ASP A 201 -8.11 1.20 -0.81
N VAL A 202 -8.33 0.78 -2.06
CA VAL A 202 -9.37 -0.20 -2.39
C VAL A 202 -8.79 -1.41 -3.10
N ASP A 203 -9.37 -2.57 -2.84
CA ASP A 203 -9.04 -3.81 -3.53
C ASP A 203 -10.28 -4.31 -4.28
N PHE A 204 -10.22 -4.28 -5.62
CA PHE A 204 -11.27 -4.80 -6.49
C PHE A 204 -11.25 -6.33 -6.57
N GLY A 205 -10.45 -6.98 -5.71
CA GLY A 205 -10.16 -8.40 -5.81
C GLY A 205 -9.54 -8.65 -7.17
N GLY A 206 -10.09 -9.57 -7.94
CA GLY A 206 -9.42 -9.96 -9.14
C GLY A 206 -8.36 -10.98 -8.77
N GLY A 207 -7.05 -10.75 -8.82
CA GLY A 207 -6.13 -11.88 -9.04
C GLY A 207 -6.59 -12.78 -10.21
N SER A 208 -5.76 -13.69 -10.68
CA SER A 208 -6.26 -14.71 -11.60
C SER A 208 -7.30 -15.58 -10.83
N THR A 209 -8.37 -16.04 -11.48
CA THR A 209 -9.31 -17.01 -10.87
C THR A 209 -8.71 -18.41 -10.76
N LEU A 210 -7.46 -18.59 -11.22
CA LEU A 210 -6.78 -19.85 -11.11
C LEU A 210 -6.52 -20.18 -9.64
N PRO A 211 -6.60 -21.46 -9.25
CA PRO A 211 -6.18 -21.87 -7.91
C PRO A 211 -4.69 -21.61 -7.72
N ALA A 212 -4.27 -21.37 -6.48
CA ALA A 212 -2.86 -21.32 -6.13
C ALA A 212 -2.17 -22.64 -6.54
N PRO A 213 -0.95 -22.60 -7.11
CA PRO A 213 -0.21 -23.81 -7.39
C PRO A 213 0.04 -24.61 -6.10
N THR A 214 -0.04 -25.94 -6.22
CA THR A 214 0.14 -26.88 -5.10
C THR A 214 1.37 -27.76 -5.33
N ASN A 215 1.79 -28.48 -4.28
CA ASN A 215 2.94 -29.38 -4.29
C ASN A 215 4.25 -28.68 -4.70
N LEU A 216 4.46 -27.44 -4.29
CA LEU A 216 5.75 -26.76 -4.45
C LEU A 216 6.81 -27.52 -3.63
N ALA A 217 7.83 -28.02 -4.31
CA ALA A 217 8.92 -28.78 -3.71
C ALA A 217 10.28 -28.38 -4.33
N SER A 218 11.36 -28.72 -3.64
CA SER A 218 12.72 -28.60 -4.15
C SER A 218 13.14 -29.92 -4.80
N ALA A 219 13.44 -29.90 -6.09
CA ALA A 219 13.93 -31.07 -6.83
C ALA A 219 15.45 -31.29 -6.65
N ALA A 220 16.23 -30.21 -6.54
CA ALA A 220 17.66 -30.26 -6.29
C ALA A 220 18.12 -28.98 -5.59
N VAL A 221 19.17 -29.09 -4.78
CA VAL A 221 19.75 -27.97 -4.02
C VAL A 221 21.27 -28.04 -4.14
N THR A 222 21.90 -26.93 -4.49
CA THR A 222 23.36 -26.76 -4.47
C THR A 222 23.75 -25.68 -3.44
N ASP A 223 25.01 -25.29 -3.44
CA ASP A 223 25.53 -24.17 -2.65
C ASP A 223 24.96 -22.82 -3.11
N THR A 224 24.66 -22.69 -4.40
CA THR A 224 24.35 -21.43 -5.07
C THR A 224 23.05 -21.47 -5.88
N SER A 225 22.32 -22.60 -5.86
CA SER A 225 21.06 -22.74 -6.57
C SER A 225 20.06 -23.68 -5.88
N VAL A 226 18.77 -23.46 -6.17
CA VAL A 226 17.66 -24.34 -5.79
C VAL A 226 16.79 -24.55 -7.03
N SER A 227 16.59 -25.81 -7.41
CA SER A 227 15.64 -26.20 -8.44
C SER A 227 14.30 -26.55 -7.81
N LEU A 228 13.24 -25.89 -8.29
CA LEU A 228 11.88 -25.99 -7.79
C LEU A 228 10.98 -26.68 -8.83
N ASN A 229 9.97 -27.39 -8.35
CA ASN A 229 8.88 -27.93 -9.15
C ASN A 229 7.54 -27.82 -8.40
N TRP A 230 6.44 -27.81 -9.14
CA TRP A 230 5.08 -27.76 -8.60
C TRP A 230 4.08 -28.44 -9.55
N SER A 231 2.84 -28.61 -9.11
CA SER A 231 1.77 -29.15 -9.95
C SER A 231 1.23 -28.12 -10.93
N ALA A 232 0.93 -28.57 -12.16
CA ALA A 232 0.30 -27.73 -13.17
C ALA A 232 -1.06 -27.19 -12.68
N VAL A 233 -1.40 -25.99 -13.14
CA VAL A 233 -2.66 -25.30 -12.84
C VAL A 233 -3.38 -25.12 -14.17
N ALA A 234 -4.55 -25.74 -14.31
CA ALA A 234 -5.33 -25.68 -15.54
C ALA A 234 -5.73 -24.23 -15.84
N GLY A 235 -5.41 -23.75 -17.06
CA GLY A 235 -5.65 -22.37 -17.47
C GLY A 235 -4.50 -21.39 -17.18
N ALA A 236 -3.43 -21.84 -16.52
CA ALA A 236 -2.22 -21.04 -16.37
C ALA A 236 -1.48 -20.92 -17.71
N SER A 237 -1.15 -19.68 -18.09
CA SER A 237 -0.26 -19.38 -19.22
C SER A 237 1.21 -19.35 -18.80
N SER A 238 1.50 -19.00 -17.54
CA SER A 238 2.84 -19.06 -16.96
C SER A 238 2.78 -19.09 -15.43
N TYR A 239 3.94 -19.07 -14.78
CA TYR A 239 4.11 -19.07 -13.34
C TYR A 239 5.14 -18.03 -12.92
N GLN A 240 4.81 -17.22 -11.93
CA GLN A 240 5.72 -16.26 -11.29
C GLN A 240 6.31 -16.90 -10.03
N VAL A 241 7.65 -16.92 -9.94
CA VAL A 241 8.37 -17.46 -8.79
C VAL A 241 8.90 -16.33 -7.92
N PHE A 242 8.73 -16.47 -6.61
CA PHE A 242 9.20 -15.52 -5.62
C PHE A 242 10.22 -16.17 -4.70
N ARG A 243 11.28 -15.43 -4.37
CA ARG A 243 12.29 -15.76 -3.37
C ARG A 243 12.26 -14.69 -2.29
N ASN A 244 12.07 -15.06 -1.04
CA ASN A 244 11.92 -14.12 0.08
C ASN A 244 10.88 -13.03 -0.22
N ASN A 245 9.75 -13.44 -0.81
CA ASN A 245 8.64 -12.57 -1.23
C ASN A 245 8.96 -11.56 -2.35
N VAL A 246 10.11 -11.69 -3.02
CA VAL A 246 10.50 -10.88 -4.19
C VAL A 246 10.48 -11.75 -5.44
N ALA A 247 9.86 -11.25 -6.51
CA ALA A 247 9.82 -11.95 -7.79
C ALA A 247 11.24 -12.17 -8.35
N VAL A 248 11.59 -13.41 -8.68
CA VAL A 248 12.91 -13.78 -9.21
C VAL A 248 12.87 -14.29 -10.65
N GLY A 249 11.70 -14.60 -11.17
CA GLY A 249 11.53 -14.99 -12.55
C GLY A 249 10.15 -15.53 -12.86
N THR A 250 9.90 -15.72 -14.15
CA THR A 250 8.65 -16.23 -14.71
C THR A 250 8.98 -17.38 -15.66
N THR A 251 8.15 -18.42 -15.66
CA THR A 251 8.36 -19.62 -16.50
C THR A 251 7.02 -20.14 -17.00
N SER A 252 6.96 -20.68 -18.22
CA SER A 252 5.78 -21.42 -18.71
C SER A 252 5.78 -22.88 -18.28
N SER A 253 6.91 -23.39 -17.79
CA SER A 253 7.06 -24.74 -17.26
C SER A 253 6.64 -24.81 -15.79
N THR A 254 6.37 -26.00 -15.29
CA THR A 254 6.07 -26.25 -13.87
C THR A 254 7.33 -26.44 -13.02
N SER A 255 8.43 -25.80 -13.43
CA SER A 255 9.74 -25.86 -12.78
C SER A 255 10.53 -24.58 -13.01
N PHE A 256 11.40 -24.27 -12.06
CA PHE A 256 12.28 -23.10 -12.10
C PHE A 256 13.53 -23.32 -11.26
N THR A 257 14.69 -22.94 -11.77
CA THR A 257 15.95 -22.97 -11.01
C THR A 257 16.34 -21.56 -10.58
N SER A 258 16.25 -21.29 -9.27
CA SER A 258 16.75 -20.05 -8.68
C SER A 258 18.26 -20.16 -8.47
N THR A 259 19.05 -19.34 -9.16
CA THR A 259 20.51 -19.27 -9.05
C THR A 259 20.99 -18.05 -8.26
N GLY A 260 22.30 -17.90 -8.08
CA GLY A 260 22.92 -16.76 -7.39
C GLY A 260 22.60 -16.70 -5.90
N LEU A 261 22.39 -17.87 -5.28
CA LEU A 261 22.13 -18.00 -3.85
C LEU A 261 23.44 -18.01 -3.07
N SER A 262 23.38 -17.54 -1.83
CA SER A 262 24.49 -17.67 -0.88
C SER A 262 24.50 -19.07 -0.29
N SER A 263 25.69 -19.63 -0.14
CA SER A 263 25.92 -20.94 0.47
C SER A 263 25.48 -20.99 1.93
N GLY A 264 24.91 -22.13 2.36
CA GLY A 264 24.44 -22.37 3.72
C GLY A 264 23.29 -21.48 4.18
N THR A 265 22.59 -20.80 3.26
CA THR A 265 21.57 -19.79 3.55
C THR A 265 20.17 -20.36 3.29
N THR A 266 19.24 -20.10 4.22
CA THR A 266 17.83 -20.46 4.05
C THR A 266 17.10 -19.40 3.24
N TYR A 267 16.38 -19.83 2.22
CA TYR A 267 15.50 -19.01 1.40
C TYR A 267 14.06 -19.53 1.50
N SER A 268 13.09 -18.62 1.41
CA SER A 268 11.69 -18.99 1.23
C SER A 268 11.28 -18.83 -0.23
N PHE A 269 10.54 -19.81 -0.75
CA PHE A 269 10.02 -19.80 -2.10
C PHE A 269 8.51 -19.95 -2.11
N THR A 270 7.86 -19.19 -3.00
CA THR A 270 6.45 -19.35 -3.37
C THR A 270 6.29 -19.21 -4.87
N VAL A 271 5.20 -19.74 -5.41
CA VAL A 271 4.86 -19.63 -6.82
C VAL A 271 3.40 -19.22 -6.99
N ALA A 272 3.10 -18.36 -7.97
CA ALA A 272 1.75 -18.00 -8.37
C ALA A 272 1.52 -18.37 -9.84
N ALA A 273 0.33 -18.86 -10.17
CA ALA A 273 -0.07 -19.09 -11.56
C ALA A 273 -0.49 -17.77 -12.20
N ILE A 274 -0.11 -17.57 -13.47
CA ILE A 274 -0.46 -16.40 -14.26
C ILE A 274 -1.44 -16.84 -15.35
N ASP A 275 -2.60 -16.20 -15.44
CA ASP A 275 -3.58 -16.47 -16.50
C ASP A 275 -3.18 -15.83 -17.85
N SER A 276 -3.99 -16.06 -18.90
CA SER A 276 -3.76 -15.49 -20.23
C SER A 276 -3.89 -13.97 -20.31
N SER A 277 -4.46 -13.33 -19.28
CA SER A 277 -4.56 -11.88 -19.16
C SER A 277 -3.36 -11.26 -18.42
N GLY A 278 -2.40 -12.08 -17.98
CA GLY A 278 -1.21 -11.63 -17.25
C GLY A 278 -1.42 -11.48 -15.74
N LYS A 279 -2.53 -12.02 -15.20
CA LYS A 279 -2.92 -11.83 -13.81
C LYS A 279 -2.48 -12.99 -12.93
N ALA A 280 -1.98 -12.70 -11.73
CA ALA A 280 -1.48 -13.72 -10.80
C ALA A 280 -2.56 -14.26 -9.86
N SER A 281 -2.60 -15.58 -9.65
CA SER A 281 -3.39 -16.25 -8.60
C SER A 281 -2.85 -15.89 -7.21
N ALA A 282 -3.51 -16.38 -6.16
CA ALA A 282 -2.86 -16.51 -4.87
C ALA A 282 -1.58 -17.36 -4.98
N ALA A 283 -0.58 -17.06 -4.14
CA ALA A 283 0.67 -17.81 -4.10
C ALA A 283 0.47 -19.18 -3.41
N SER A 284 1.32 -20.14 -3.75
CA SER A 284 1.41 -21.43 -3.07
C SER A 284 1.73 -21.28 -1.58
N SER A 285 1.60 -22.37 -0.82
CA SER A 285 2.24 -22.47 0.50
C SER A 285 3.75 -22.21 0.38
N VAL A 286 4.33 -21.59 1.42
CA VAL A 286 5.75 -21.27 1.48
C VAL A 286 6.58 -22.55 1.59
N LEU A 287 7.60 -22.70 0.74
CA LEU A 287 8.63 -23.71 0.85
C LEU A 287 9.93 -23.06 1.35
N ALA A 288 10.42 -23.45 2.52
CA ALA A 288 11.73 -23.03 3.02
C ALA A 288 12.80 -24.04 2.60
N VAL A 289 13.87 -23.58 1.94
CA VAL A 289 14.99 -24.42 1.47
C VAL A 289 16.31 -23.79 1.88
N LYS A 290 17.20 -24.58 2.49
CA LYS A 290 18.56 -24.16 2.83
C LYS A 290 19.54 -24.69 1.78
N THR A 291 20.35 -23.81 1.18
CA THR A 291 21.43 -24.26 0.27
C THR A 291 22.41 -25.16 1.01
N THR A 292 23.04 -26.09 0.30
CA THR A 292 23.81 -27.20 0.89
C THR A 292 24.95 -26.74 1.79
N GLY A 293 25.41 -25.49 1.65
CA GLY A 293 26.68 -25.07 2.23
C GLY A 293 27.84 -25.57 1.37
N SER A 294 29.06 -25.13 1.69
CA SER A 294 30.30 -25.65 1.11
C SER A 294 30.48 -27.11 1.54
N GLY A 295 29.75 -28.01 0.87
CA GLY A 295 29.77 -29.46 0.95
C GLY A 295 30.46 -30.06 -0.27
N GLY A 296 31.69 -29.61 -0.56
CA GLY A 296 32.64 -30.18 -1.53
C GLY A 296 32.17 -30.47 -2.94
N ALA A 297 32.69 -29.73 -3.92
CA ALA A 297 32.72 -30.20 -5.30
C ALA A 297 33.25 -31.65 -5.32
N GLY A 298 32.50 -32.56 -5.95
CA GLY A 298 32.69 -34.02 -5.88
C GLY A 298 34.15 -34.50 -6.03
N THR A 299 34.87 -34.60 -4.91
CA THR A 299 36.29 -35.01 -4.84
C THR A 299 36.44 -36.50 -4.50
N TYR A 300 35.34 -37.19 -4.20
CA TYR A 300 35.33 -38.61 -3.84
C TYR A 300 34.76 -39.47 -4.98
N ALA A 301 35.00 -40.78 -4.89
CA ALA A 301 34.47 -41.72 -5.87
C ALA A 301 32.93 -41.66 -5.94
N ALA A 302 32.37 -41.81 -7.13
CA ALA A 302 30.92 -41.81 -7.32
C ALA A 302 30.27 -42.92 -6.49
N TRP A 303 29.13 -42.62 -5.85
CA TRP A 303 28.34 -43.63 -5.16
C TRP A 303 27.81 -44.68 -6.14
N SER A 304 27.80 -45.96 -5.71
CA SER A 304 27.25 -47.09 -6.45
C SER A 304 26.31 -47.90 -5.58
N ALA A 305 25.14 -48.24 -6.11
CA ALA A 305 24.14 -49.08 -5.43
C ALA A 305 24.64 -50.50 -5.15
N SER A 306 25.64 -50.99 -5.90
CA SER A 306 26.18 -52.35 -5.76
C SER A 306 27.40 -52.43 -4.83
N THR A 307 27.86 -51.30 -4.29
CA THR A 307 29.04 -51.25 -3.43
C THR A 307 28.62 -51.22 -1.97
N VAL A 308 29.28 -52.04 -1.15
CA VAL A 308 29.14 -51.98 0.30
C VAL A 308 29.98 -50.81 0.83
N TYR A 309 29.36 -49.95 1.63
CA TYR A 309 30.03 -48.86 2.34
C TYR A 309 29.96 -49.09 3.83
N VAL A 310 31.08 -48.89 4.53
CA VAL A 310 31.17 -48.91 6.00
C VAL A 310 31.38 -47.51 6.56
N GLY A 311 31.18 -47.35 7.86
CA GLY A 311 31.37 -46.07 8.55
C GLY A 311 32.71 -45.40 8.19
N GLY A 312 32.65 -44.13 7.77
CA GLY A 312 33.81 -43.35 7.34
C GLY A 312 34.10 -43.38 5.84
N ASN A 313 33.48 -44.26 5.05
CA ASN A 313 33.63 -44.25 3.59
C ASN A 313 33.01 -43.00 2.98
N LYS A 314 33.71 -42.40 2.01
CA LYS A 314 33.31 -41.14 1.38
C LYS A 314 32.98 -41.35 -0.09
N VAL A 315 31.88 -40.74 -0.53
CA VAL A 315 31.40 -40.82 -1.92
C VAL A 315 30.89 -39.46 -2.37
N SER A 316 30.90 -39.25 -3.68
CA SER A 316 30.17 -38.15 -4.29
C SER A 316 28.90 -38.67 -4.95
N TYR A 317 27.77 -38.03 -4.67
CA TYR A 317 26.48 -38.36 -5.28
C TYR A 317 25.73 -37.06 -5.59
N ASN A 318 25.27 -36.90 -6.83
CA ASN A 318 24.61 -35.67 -7.31
C ASN A 318 25.40 -34.38 -7.00
N GLY A 319 26.73 -34.44 -7.07
CA GLY A 319 27.61 -33.29 -6.83
C GLY A 319 27.81 -32.92 -5.35
N VAL A 320 27.33 -33.75 -4.42
CA VAL A 320 27.52 -33.58 -2.98
C VAL A 320 28.41 -34.68 -2.43
N ASN A 321 29.33 -34.33 -1.53
CA ASN A 321 30.14 -35.31 -0.81
C ASN A 321 29.40 -35.84 0.42
N TYR A 322 29.45 -37.15 0.61
CA TYR A 322 28.85 -37.84 1.74
C TYR A 322 29.85 -38.76 2.40
N GLU A 323 29.70 -38.96 3.70
CA GLU A 323 30.37 -39.99 4.47
C GLU A 323 29.33 -40.95 5.06
N ALA A 324 29.52 -42.24 4.86
CA ALA A 324 28.69 -43.27 5.47
C ALA A 324 28.86 -43.24 6.98
N LYS A 325 27.76 -43.22 7.74
CA LYS A 325 27.79 -43.26 9.21
C LYS A 325 27.99 -44.68 9.74
N TRP A 326 27.53 -45.69 8.99
CA TRP A 326 27.61 -47.12 9.30
C TRP A 326 27.48 -47.96 8.03
N TRP A 327 27.46 -49.30 8.17
CA TRP A 327 27.33 -50.24 7.06
C TRP A 327 26.07 -49.98 6.21
N THR A 328 26.21 -49.96 4.89
CA THR A 328 25.10 -49.83 3.95
C THR A 328 25.41 -50.43 2.57
N LEU A 329 24.37 -50.87 1.87
CA LEU A 329 24.37 -51.34 0.49
C LEU A 329 23.08 -50.87 -0.17
N GLY A 330 23.16 -50.27 -1.36
CA GLY A 330 21.97 -49.85 -2.13
C GLY A 330 21.29 -48.54 -1.69
N GLU A 331 21.57 -48.02 -0.49
CA GLU A 331 20.95 -46.76 0.01
C GLU A 331 21.61 -45.51 -0.57
N ALA A 332 20.83 -44.70 -1.28
CA ALA A 332 21.30 -43.48 -1.92
C ALA A 332 21.73 -42.39 -0.90
N PRO A 333 22.84 -41.66 -1.12
CA PRO A 333 23.28 -40.59 -0.24
C PRO A 333 22.37 -39.37 -0.31
N THR A 334 21.51 -39.20 0.69
CA THR A 334 20.54 -38.07 0.78
C THR A 334 20.71 -37.21 2.03
N GLY A 335 21.64 -37.55 2.92
CA GLY A 335 22.07 -36.71 4.05
C GLY A 335 21.23 -36.81 5.33
N THR A 336 20.18 -37.63 5.37
CA THR A 336 19.22 -37.67 6.50
C THR A 336 19.48 -38.81 7.49
N ASN A 337 19.89 -39.99 7.02
CA ASN A 337 20.05 -41.18 7.86
C ASN A 337 21.45 -41.79 7.76
N VAL A 338 21.65 -42.68 6.79
CA VAL A 338 22.86 -43.51 6.62
C VAL A 338 24.08 -42.68 6.24
N TRP A 339 23.86 -41.56 5.57
CA TRP A 339 24.90 -40.70 5.03
C TRP A 339 24.88 -39.35 5.76
N LYS A 340 26.05 -38.85 6.16
CA LYS A 340 26.23 -37.44 6.56
C LYS A 340 26.82 -36.68 5.38
N VAL A 341 26.29 -35.50 5.09
CA VAL A 341 26.93 -34.59 4.14
C VAL A 341 28.26 -34.14 4.73
N ILE A 342 29.30 -34.10 3.90
CA ILE A 342 30.62 -33.61 4.28
C ILE A 342 31.10 -32.50 3.32
N PRO A 343 32.05 -31.67 3.75
CA PRO A 343 32.74 -30.69 2.91
C PRO A 343 33.45 -31.26 1.69
#